data_AF-A0A2E1U6K3-F1
#
_entry.id   AF-A0A2E1U6K3-F1
#
_cell.length_a   1.000
_cell.length_b   1.000
_cell.length_c   1.000
_cell.angle_alpha   90.00
_cell.angle_beta   90.00
_cell.angle_gamma   90.00
#
_symmetry.space_group_name_H-M   'P 1'
#
loop_
_entity.id
_entity.type
_entity.pdbx_description
1 polymer ?
#
loop_
_entity_poly.entity_id
_entity_poly.type
_entity_poly.pdbx_seq_one_letter_code
_entity_poly.pdbx_strand_id
1 'polypeptide(L)'
;MRNTYTLLFALTTSILFIATAQDNDNGFDLLTTEDLFSAPMQPNPLTNDPEAVVLRVNNMEIKRGEIIDLVNLTMQRIGGQVPPQQIPQLQQQMYTRVKNDLINAKLIESAVKKADIPVSEADIDAEIATIRESLPEGKTLEELLAVQENTLDELKTDIRNQLASRILFEQQVEGVTEANEIDAKTFYDENPSNFQTPEQVSASHILIAATEDASEDPKATLEEIRASIIAGEISFAEAAAAHSSCPSSAKGGSLGTFGKGQMVPEFEIAAFTQEIGEVGDIVQTQFGCHIIQVSERTEEGTIAFETAKNQIIEFLTNQSKQQVISSYIENLRDQATIEELSL
;
A
#
# COMPACT_ATOMS: atom_id res chain seq x y z
N MET A 1 -1.32 14.75 -30.40
CA MET A 1 -2.30 14.68 -29.29
C MET A 1 -1.62 13.87 -28.21
N ARG A 2 -1.22 14.51 -27.11
CA ARG A 2 -0.52 13.85 -26.00
C ARG A 2 -1.54 13.08 -25.15
N ASN A 3 -1.10 11.99 -24.52
CA ASN A 3 -1.97 10.94 -24.00
C ASN A 3 -2.73 11.39 -22.74
N THR A 4 -4.06 11.49 -22.84
CA THR A 4 -4.95 12.02 -21.79
C THR A 4 -5.02 11.11 -20.54
N TYR A 5 -4.69 9.82 -20.69
CA TYR A 5 -4.58 8.84 -19.61
C TYR A 5 -3.59 9.22 -18.50
N THR A 6 -2.57 10.05 -18.79
CA THR A 6 -1.50 10.42 -17.84
C THR A 6 -1.99 11.34 -16.71
N LEU A 7 -2.95 12.22 -17.01
CA LEU A 7 -3.46 13.22 -16.08
C LEU A 7 -4.33 12.59 -15.00
N LEU A 8 -5.24 11.74 -15.44
CA LEU A 8 -6.16 11.02 -14.57
C LEU A 8 -5.37 10.05 -13.67
N PHE A 9 -4.36 9.34 -14.19
CA PHE A 9 -3.49 8.47 -13.39
C PHE A 9 -2.60 9.22 -12.37
N ALA A 10 -2.53 10.55 -12.43
CA ALA A 10 -1.84 11.39 -11.45
C ALA A 10 -2.82 12.08 -10.47
N LEU A 11 -4.08 12.30 -10.87
CA LEU A 11 -5.11 13.00 -10.09
C LEU A 11 -6.12 12.04 -9.41
N THR A 12 -6.37 10.85 -9.97
CA THR A 12 -7.39 9.89 -9.49
C THR A 12 -6.81 8.64 -8.84
N THR A 13 -5.49 8.60 -8.61
CA THR A 13 -4.82 7.54 -7.82
C THR A 13 -5.34 7.37 -6.39
N SER A 14 -6.29 8.20 -5.94
CA SER A 14 -6.98 8.06 -4.65
C SER A 14 -8.29 7.27 -4.71
N ILE A 15 -8.84 6.89 -5.88
CA ILE A 15 -10.19 6.27 -5.96
C ILE A 15 -10.18 4.82 -6.47
N LEU A 16 -9.06 4.30 -6.98
CA LEU A 16 -8.96 2.88 -7.40
C LEU A 16 -7.86 2.08 -6.70
N PHE A 17 -7.21 2.64 -5.68
CA PHE A 17 -6.19 1.97 -4.88
C PHE A 17 -6.41 2.24 -3.38
N ILE A 18 -7.55 1.79 -2.86
CA ILE A 18 -7.66 1.39 -1.45
C ILE A 18 -7.83 -0.12 -1.45
N ALA A 19 -6.76 -0.81 -1.86
CA ALA A 19 -6.46 -2.13 -1.33
C ALA A 19 -5.34 -1.88 -0.33
N THR A 20 -5.70 -1.93 0.95
CA THR A 20 -4.77 -1.92 2.07
C THR A 20 -3.65 -2.91 1.79
N ALA A 21 -2.42 -2.41 1.66
CA ALA A 21 -1.23 -3.20 1.86
C ALA A 21 -1.22 -3.64 3.33
N GLN A 22 -1.88 -4.75 3.62
CA GLN A 22 -1.51 -5.63 4.71
C GLN A 22 -1.00 -6.90 4.05
N ASP A 23 0.29 -7.17 4.27
CA ASP A 23 0.93 -8.44 4.00
C ASP A 23 0.07 -9.56 4.59
N ASN A 24 -0.71 -10.23 3.75
CA ASN A 24 -1.32 -11.52 4.04
C ASN A 24 -0.98 -12.43 2.86
N ASP A 25 -0.12 -13.40 3.18
CA ASP A 25 0.62 -14.32 2.31
C ASP A 25 -0.26 -15.38 1.60
N ASN A 26 -1.49 -15.01 1.18
CA ASN A 26 -2.39 -15.87 0.41
C ASN A 26 -3.12 -15.10 -0.72
N GLY A 27 -2.59 -13.94 -1.12
CA GLY A 27 -3.01 -13.27 -2.34
C GLY A 27 -2.57 -14.07 -3.56
N PHE A 28 -3.49 -14.33 -4.48
CA PHE A 28 -3.23 -14.94 -5.78
C PHE A 28 -1.96 -14.34 -6.40
N ASP A 29 -0.89 -15.11 -6.41
CA ASP A 29 0.41 -14.66 -6.89
C ASP A 29 0.35 -14.56 -8.42
N LEU A 30 0.18 -13.34 -8.93
CA LEU A 30 0.29 -13.04 -10.36
C LEU A 30 1.70 -13.35 -10.92
N LEU A 31 2.65 -13.80 -10.10
CA LEU A 31 3.98 -14.28 -10.49
C LEU A 31 4.03 -15.81 -10.74
N THR A 32 3.00 -16.60 -10.43
CA THR A 32 3.04 -18.07 -10.64
C THR A 32 2.51 -18.55 -11.99
N THR A 33 2.47 -17.70 -13.01
CA THR A 33 2.51 -18.23 -14.39
C THR A 33 3.96 -18.58 -14.72
N GLU A 34 4.41 -19.72 -14.19
CA GLU A 34 5.67 -20.33 -14.60
C GLU A 34 5.70 -20.46 -16.14
N ASP A 35 6.71 -19.81 -16.70
CA ASP A 35 7.62 -20.40 -17.69
C ASP A 35 7.08 -20.73 -19.08
N LEU A 36 6.45 -19.75 -19.74
CA LEU A 36 6.30 -19.75 -21.21
C LEU A 36 6.95 -18.56 -21.92
N PHE A 37 7.60 -17.64 -21.20
CA PHE A 37 8.22 -16.43 -21.79
C PHE A 37 9.60 -16.07 -21.22
N SER A 38 10.41 -17.05 -20.81
CA SER A 38 11.83 -16.86 -20.44
C SER A 38 12.76 -16.54 -21.63
N ALA A 39 12.21 -16.05 -22.74
CA ALA A 39 13.00 -15.40 -23.77
C ALA A 39 13.27 -13.94 -23.35
N PRO A 40 14.53 -13.47 -23.31
CA PRO A 40 14.79 -12.05 -23.20
C PRO A 40 14.14 -11.35 -24.38
N MET A 41 13.06 -10.59 -24.14
CA MET A 41 12.60 -9.63 -25.12
C MET A 41 13.67 -8.55 -25.23
N GLN A 42 14.43 -8.60 -26.32
CA GLN A 42 15.12 -7.42 -26.79
C GLN A 42 14.04 -6.39 -27.18
N PRO A 43 14.30 -5.07 -27.01
CA PRO A 43 13.47 -4.06 -27.66
C PRO A 43 13.26 -4.49 -29.10
N ASN A 44 12.02 -4.42 -29.61
CA ASN A 44 11.74 -4.80 -31.00
C ASN A 44 12.80 -4.11 -31.89
N PRO A 45 13.76 -4.87 -32.49
CA PRO A 45 15.05 -4.34 -32.93
C PRO A 45 14.98 -3.48 -34.19
N LEU A 46 13.77 -3.16 -34.64
CA LEU A 46 13.47 -2.63 -35.95
C LEU A 46 13.13 -1.11 -35.94
N THR A 47 12.73 -0.52 -34.80
CA THR A 47 12.59 0.96 -34.66
C THR A 47 12.52 1.46 -33.21
N ASN A 48 13.09 2.66 -32.94
CA ASN A 48 12.98 3.43 -31.68
C ASN A 48 12.01 4.61 -31.78
N ASP A 49 11.23 4.70 -32.86
CA ASP A 49 10.31 5.81 -33.11
C ASP A 49 9.14 5.81 -32.10
N PRO A 50 8.96 6.88 -31.28
CA PRO A 50 7.84 6.98 -30.36
C PRO A 50 6.47 7.04 -31.07
N GLU A 51 6.42 7.50 -32.33
CA GLU A 51 5.17 7.56 -33.10
C GLU A 51 4.78 6.24 -33.76
N ALA A 52 5.68 5.24 -33.74
CA ALA A 52 5.40 3.94 -34.30
C ALA A 52 4.22 3.27 -33.58
N VAL A 53 3.20 2.88 -34.35
CA VAL A 53 2.09 2.06 -33.87
C VAL A 53 2.61 0.65 -33.64
N VAL A 54 2.60 0.21 -32.38
CA VAL A 54 3.11 -1.12 -32.00
C VAL A 54 1.99 -2.13 -31.79
N LEU A 55 0.79 -1.66 -31.43
CA LEU A 55 -0.39 -2.51 -31.30
C LEU A 55 -1.61 -1.82 -31.90
N ARG A 56 -2.53 -2.64 -32.39
CA ARG A 56 -3.89 -2.22 -32.73
C ARG A 56 -4.87 -3.10 -31.97
N VAL A 57 -5.81 -2.47 -31.27
CA VAL A 57 -6.91 -3.13 -30.56
C VAL A 57 -8.20 -2.68 -31.23
N ASN A 58 -8.84 -3.60 -31.96
CA ASN A 58 -9.91 -3.31 -32.90
C ASN A 58 -9.45 -2.28 -33.94
N ASN A 59 -9.97 -1.05 -33.88
CA ASN A 59 -9.58 0.05 -34.76
C ASN A 59 -8.77 1.14 -34.02
N MET A 60 -8.34 0.87 -32.79
CA MET A 60 -7.60 1.83 -31.97
C MET A 60 -6.13 1.46 -31.91
N GLU A 61 -5.29 2.46 -32.14
CA GLU A 61 -3.83 2.30 -32.19
C GLU A 61 -3.23 2.60 -30.82
N ILE A 62 -2.17 1.86 -30.47
CA ILE A 62 -1.32 2.12 -29.32
C ILE A 62 0.10 2.33 -29.84
N LYS A 63 0.64 3.52 -29.59
CA LYS A 63 1.98 3.91 -30.03
C LYS A 63 3.05 3.49 -29.01
N ARG A 64 4.28 3.33 -29.50
CA ARG A 64 5.44 3.02 -28.67
C ARG A 64 5.68 4.07 -27.59
N GLY A 65 5.57 5.35 -27.97
CA GLY A 65 5.78 6.48 -27.07
C GLY A 65 4.83 6.45 -25.87
N GLU A 66 3.58 6.04 -26.07
CA GLU A 66 2.59 5.94 -24.99
C GLU A 66 3.00 4.93 -23.91
N ILE A 67 3.49 3.76 -24.32
CA ILE A 67 3.97 2.73 -23.39
C ILE A 67 5.21 3.24 -22.66
N ILE A 68 6.17 3.82 -23.39
CA ILE A 68 7.43 4.31 -22.83
C ILE A 68 7.18 5.44 -21.82
N ASP A 69 6.30 6.39 -22.15
CA ASP A 69 5.97 7.52 -21.28
C ASP A 69 5.37 7.04 -19.95
N LEU A 70 4.44 6.07 -19.99
CA LEU A 70 3.83 5.47 -18.81
C LEU A 70 4.82 4.63 -17.98
N VAL A 71 5.70 3.87 -18.64
CA VAL A 71 6.78 3.15 -17.95
C VAL A 71 7.71 4.15 -17.26
N ASN A 72 8.14 5.20 -17.94
CA ASN A 72 9.04 6.22 -17.38
C ASN A 72 8.39 6.93 -16.19
N LEU A 73 7.12 7.31 -16.30
CA LEU A 73 6.38 7.92 -15.19
C LEU A 73 6.32 6.99 -13.98
N THR A 74 6.04 5.71 -14.20
CA THR A 74 6.02 4.70 -13.14
C THR A 74 7.41 4.55 -12.50
N MET A 75 8.46 4.48 -13.32
CA MET A 75 9.85 4.36 -12.87
C MET A 75 10.33 5.58 -12.07
N GLN A 76 9.84 6.79 -12.40
CA GLN A 76 10.16 8.00 -11.64
C GLN A 76 9.58 7.96 -10.22
N ARG A 77 8.39 7.38 -10.03
CA ARG A 77 7.73 7.29 -8.72
C ARG A 77 8.42 6.29 -7.78
N ILE A 78 8.97 5.21 -8.33
CA ILE A 78 9.70 4.18 -7.58
C ILE A 78 11.23 4.39 -7.59
N GLY A 79 11.69 5.47 -8.23
CA GLY A 79 13.11 5.79 -8.39
C GLY A 79 13.80 5.97 -7.03
N GLY A 80 14.99 5.37 -6.88
CA GLY A 80 15.80 5.44 -5.65
C GLY A 80 15.62 4.26 -4.68
N GLN A 81 14.59 3.44 -4.85
CA GLN A 81 14.35 2.23 -4.04
C GLN A 81 14.81 0.94 -4.73
N VAL A 82 15.14 1.01 -6.02
CA VAL A 82 15.48 -0.16 -6.86
C VAL A 82 17.01 -0.25 -7.06
N PRO A 83 17.65 -1.39 -6.73
CA PRO A 83 19.06 -1.62 -7.02
C PRO A 83 19.37 -1.46 -8.52
N PRO A 84 20.47 -0.79 -8.93
CA PRO A 84 20.77 -0.53 -10.33
C PRO A 84 20.77 -1.77 -11.24
N GLN A 85 21.15 -2.92 -10.69
CA GLN A 85 21.21 -4.20 -11.41
C GLN A 85 19.82 -4.75 -11.76
N GLN A 86 18.77 -4.38 -11.00
CA GLN A 86 17.40 -4.84 -11.22
C GLN A 86 16.61 -3.93 -12.16
N ILE A 87 17.10 -2.71 -12.41
CA ILE A 87 16.40 -1.70 -13.22
C ILE A 87 16.02 -2.24 -14.62
N PRO A 88 16.90 -2.91 -15.39
CA PRO A 88 16.53 -3.39 -16.73
C PRO A 88 15.41 -4.44 -16.71
N GLN A 89 15.47 -5.38 -15.76
CA GLN A 89 14.44 -6.41 -15.62
C GLN A 89 13.10 -5.80 -15.21
N LEU A 90 13.12 -4.86 -14.27
CA LEU A 90 11.93 -4.14 -13.83
C LEU A 90 11.31 -3.32 -14.97
N GLN A 91 12.12 -2.60 -15.74
CA GLN A 91 11.66 -1.86 -16.92
C GLN A 91 10.96 -2.78 -17.92
N GLN A 92 11.50 -3.99 -18.15
CA GLN A 92 10.89 -4.98 -19.03
C GLN A 92 9.53 -5.48 -18.49
N GLN A 93 9.46 -5.79 -17.21
CA GLN A 93 8.20 -6.18 -16.56
C GLN A 93 7.15 -5.05 -16.64
N MET A 94 7.56 -3.81 -16.38
CA MET A 94 6.68 -2.64 -16.47
C MET A 94 6.21 -2.41 -17.90
N TYR A 95 7.08 -2.57 -18.89
CA TYR A 95 6.69 -2.46 -20.30
C TYR A 95 5.57 -3.45 -20.64
N THR A 96 5.72 -4.73 -20.29
CA THR A 96 4.69 -5.76 -20.52
C THR A 96 3.39 -5.44 -19.78
N ARG A 97 3.48 -4.95 -18.53
CA ARG A 97 2.32 -4.57 -17.73
C ARG A 97 1.55 -3.42 -18.36
N VAL A 98 2.23 -2.30 -18.60
CA VAL A 98 1.65 -1.10 -19.23
C VAL A 98 1.07 -1.43 -20.61
N LYS A 99 1.75 -2.28 -21.39
CA LYS A 99 1.23 -2.77 -22.68
C LYS A 99 -0.14 -3.43 -22.50
N ASN A 100 -0.26 -4.36 -21.56
CA ASN A 100 -1.52 -5.05 -21.27
C ASN A 100 -2.59 -4.11 -20.71
N ASP A 101 -2.20 -3.17 -19.84
CA ASP A 101 -3.13 -2.18 -19.27
C ASP A 101 -3.72 -1.27 -20.37
N LEU A 102 -2.90 -0.83 -21.33
CA LEU A 102 -3.37 -0.04 -22.47
C LEU A 102 -4.29 -0.85 -23.38
N ILE A 103 -4.00 -2.15 -23.60
CA ILE A 103 -4.91 -3.03 -24.34
C ILE A 103 -6.27 -3.08 -23.62
N ASN A 104 -6.27 -3.36 -22.32
CA ASN A 104 -7.50 -3.43 -21.53
C ASN A 104 -8.26 -2.10 -21.54
N ALA A 105 -7.56 -0.97 -21.44
CA ALA A 105 -8.17 0.36 -21.55
C ALA A 105 -8.88 0.56 -22.90
N LYS A 106 -8.27 0.14 -24.02
CA LYS A 106 -8.89 0.18 -25.35
C LYS A 106 -10.09 -0.77 -25.48
N LEU A 107 -10.05 -1.93 -24.82
CA LEU A 107 -11.19 -2.85 -24.78
C LEU A 107 -12.38 -2.23 -24.04
N ILE A 108 -12.12 -1.65 -22.86
CA ILE A 108 -13.14 -0.96 -22.05
C ILE A 108 -13.69 0.25 -22.82
N GLU A 109 -12.84 1.05 -23.46
CA GLU A 109 -13.25 2.18 -24.29
C GLU A 109 -14.19 1.73 -25.44
N SER A 110 -13.88 0.59 -26.08
CA SER A 110 -14.75 0.00 -27.09
C SER A 110 -16.10 -0.46 -26.51
N ALA A 111 -16.06 -1.09 -25.34
CA ALA A 111 -17.26 -1.60 -24.66
C ALA A 111 -18.19 -0.49 -24.21
N VAL A 112 -17.65 0.58 -23.62
CA VAL A 112 -18.38 1.80 -23.24
C VAL A 112 -19.06 2.42 -24.47
N LYS A 113 -18.32 2.61 -25.57
CA LYS A 113 -18.89 3.14 -26.82
C LYS A 113 -20.01 2.27 -27.39
N LYS A 114 -19.86 0.94 -27.31
CA LYS A 114 -20.85 -0.02 -27.79
C LYS A 114 -22.11 -0.06 -26.92
N ALA A 115 -21.96 0.11 -25.61
CA ALA A 115 -23.05 0.10 -24.65
C ALA A 115 -23.80 1.44 -24.58
N ASP A 116 -23.30 2.49 -25.23
CA ASP A 116 -23.89 3.84 -25.26
C ASP A 116 -24.18 4.37 -23.84
N ILE A 117 -23.19 4.22 -22.95
CA ILE A 117 -23.33 4.58 -21.54
C ILE A 117 -23.59 6.08 -21.38
N PRO A 118 -24.74 6.49 -20.82
CA PRO A 118 -25.04 7.89 -20.61
C PRO A 118 -24.25 8.45 -19.43
N VAL A 119 -23.59 9.59 -19.63
CA VAL A 119 -22.95 10.38 -18.57
C VAL A 119 -23.47 11.81 -18.66
N SER A 120 -24.00 12.34 -17.56
CA SER A 120 -24.55 13.69 -17.55
C SER A 120 -23.46 14.74 -17.34
N GLU A 121 -23.67 15.94 -17.89
CA GLU A 121 -22.77 17.09 -17.61
C GLU A 121 -22.74 17.44 -16.12
N ALA A 122 -23.85 17.21 -15.40
CA ALA A 122 -23.92 17.46 -13.97
C ALA A 122 -22.96 16.55 -13.18
N ASP A 123 -22.83 15.28 -13.58
CA ASP A 123 -21.90 14.34 -12.92
C ASP A 123 -20.44 14.72 -13.19
N ILE A 124 -20.14 15.19 -14.41
CA ILE A 124 -18.80 15.65 -14.79
C ILE A 124 -18.44 16.91 -13.99
N ASP A 125 -19.35 17.89 -13.91
CA ASP A 125 -19.12 19.12 -13.17
C ASP A 125 -19.00 18.85 -11.66
N ALA A 126 -19.73 17.85 -11.13
CA ALA A 126 -19.59 17.39 -9.75
C ALA A 126 -18.20 16.79 -9.46
N GLU A 127 -17.69 15.92 -10.34
CA GLU A 127 -16.34 15.36 -10.21
C GLU A 127 -15.27 16.46 -10.28
N ILE A 128 -15.43 17.45 -11.17
CA ILE A 128 -14.53 18.61 -11.24
C ILE A 128 -14.57 19.43 -9.95
N ALA A 129 -15.75 19.60 -9.34
CA ALA A 129 -15.87 20.27 -8.05
C ALA A 129 -15.12 19.51 -6.95
N THR A 130 -15.26 18.19 -6.89
CA THR A 130 -14.49 17.33 -5.97
C THR A 130 -12.99 17.45 -6.19
N ILE A 131 -12.53 17.45 -7.45
CA ILE A 131 -11.11 17.66 -7.77
C ILE A 131 -10.64 19.01 -7.23
N ARG A 132 -11.41 20.08 -7.45
CA ARG A 132 -11.08 21.43 -6.97
C ARG A 132 -11.00 21.51 -5.44
N GLU A 133 -11.89 20.83 -4.73
CA GLU A 133 -11.87 20.75 -3.26
C GLU A 133 -10.66 19.99 -2.72
N SER A 134 -10.14 19.01 -3.48
CA SER A 134 -8.97 18.22 -3.11
C SER A 134 -7.62 18.90 -3.38
N LEU A 135 -7.62 20.10 -3.97
CA LEU A 135 -6.39 20.77 -4.36
C LEU A 135 -5.59 21.29 -3.15
N PRO A 136 -4.25 21.26 -3.22
CA PRO A 136 -3.40 21.92 -2.22
C PRO A 136 -3.70 23.41 -2.11
N GLU A 137 -3.53 23.95 -0.90
CA GLU A 137 -3.75 25.38 -0.64
C GLU A 137 -2.92 26.25 -1.59
N GLY A 138 -3.57 27.26 -2.18
CA GLY A 138 -2.92 28.18 -3.12
C GLY A 138 -2.65 27.62 -4.52
N LYS A 139 -3.21 26.45 -4.87
CA LYS A 139 -3.20 25.91 -6.24
C LYS A 139 -4.59 25.96 -6.86
N THR A 140 -4.64 26.27 -8.16
CA THR A 140 -5.87 26.15 -8.96
C THR A 140 -5.79 24.97 -9.92
N LEU A 141 -6.94 24.44 -10.32
CA LEU A 141 -7.01 23.34 -11.28
C LEU A 141 -6.40 23.76 -12.61
N GLU A 142 -6.71 24.97 -13.07
CA GLU A 142 -6.28 25.52 -14.35
C GLU A 142 -4.75 25.67 -14.41
N GLU A 143 -4.10 26.08 -13.32
CA GLU A 143 -2.63 26.14 -13.23
C GLU A 143 -2.01 24.74 -13.33
N LEU A 144 -2.60 23.74 -12.66
CA LEU A 144 -2.08 22.36 -12.70
C LEU A 144 -2.25 21.73 -14.09
N LEU A 145 -3.39 21.97 -14.75
CA LEU A 145 -3.63 21.55 -16.13
C LEU A 145 -2.63 22.19 -17.08
N ALA A 146 -2.38 23.50 -16.95
CA ALA A 146 -1.45 24.23 -17.80
C ALA A 146 0.00 23.74 -17.64
N VAL A 147 0.44 23.39 -16.43
CA VAL A 147 1.77 22.79 -16.18
C VAL A 147 1.95 21.48 -16.95
N GLN A 148 0.87 20.74 -17.16
CA GLN A 148 0.85 19.46 -17.85
C GLN A 148 0.47 19.58 -19.34
N GLU A 149 0.40 20.81 -19.88
CA GLU A 149 -0.04 21.13 -21.24
C GLU A 149 -1.42 20.54 -21.58
N ASN A 150 -2.31 20.43 -20.58
CA ASN A 150 -3.65 19.88 -20.70
C ASN A 150 -4.72 20.99 -20.58
N THR A 151 -5.93 20.72 -21.05
CA THR A 151 -7.06 21.65 -21.05
C THR A 151 -8.23 21.15 -20.20
N LEU A 152 -9.10 22.06 -19.78
CA LEU A 152 -10.31 21.68 -19.05
C LEU A 152 -11.23 20.78 -19.88
N ASP A 153 -11.27 20.96 -21.20
CA ASP A 153 -12.08 20.15 -22.11
C ASP A 153 -11.54 18.72 -22.26
N GLU A 154 -10.21 18.57 -22.28
CA GLU A 154 -9.55 17.26 -22.24
C GLU A 154 -9.82 16.56 -20.89
N LEU A 155 -9.68 17.27 -19.77
CA LEU A 155 -10.04 16.73 -18.45
C LEU A 155 -11.51 16.31 -18.37
N LYS A 156 -12.44 17.13 -18.89
CA LYS A 156 -13.87 16.78 -18.98
C LYS A 156 -14.11 15.50 -19.78
N THR A 157 -13.35 15.33 -20.86
CA THR A 157 -13.42 14.12 -21.69
C THR A 157 -12.93 12.90 -20.93
N ASP A 158 -11.82 13.02 -20.19
CA ASP A 158 -11.29 11.93 -19.38
C ASP A 158 -12.24 11.54 -18.24
N ILE A 159 -12.80 12.52 -17.53
CA ILE A 159 -13.81 12.30 -16.49
C ILE A 159 -15.03 11.58 -17.08
N ARG A 160 -15.52 12.02 -18.24
CA ARG A 160 -16.64 11.34 -18.92
C ARG A 160 -16.32 9.88 -19.20
N ASN A 161 -15.13 9.58 -19.73
CA ASN A 161 -14.71 8.21 -20.02
C ASN A 161 -14.57 7.36 -18.74
N GLN A 162 -14.07 7.95 -17.65
CA GLN A 162 -13.95 7.30 -16.36
C GLN A 162 -15.32 6.98 -15.75
N LEU A 163 -16.24 7.94 -15.74
CA LEU A 163 -17.61 7.75 -15.24
C LEU A 163 -18.35 6.70 -16.07
N ALA A 164 -18.22 6.75 -17.40
CA ALA A 164 -18.83 5.75 -18.27
C ALA A 164 -18.28 4.33 -18.02
N SER A 165 -16.97 4.20 -17.77
CA SER A 165 -16.35 2.93 -17.40
C SER A 165 -16.83 2.42 -16.04
N ARG A 166 -16.99 3.33 -15.06
CA ARG A 166 -17.53 3.02 -13.73
C ARG A 166 -18.95 2.47 -13.83
N ILE A 167 -19.83 3.18 -14.54
CA ILE A 167 -21.23 2.76 -14.76
C ILE A 167 -21.28 1.41 -15.49
N LEU A 168 -20.44 1.21 -16.50
CA LEU A 168 -20.36 -0.08 -17.22
C LEU A 168 -20.02 -1.23 -16.27
N PHE A 169 -19.04 -1.05 -15.39
CA PHE A 169 -18.65 -2.07 -14.41
C PHE A 169 -19.71 -2.28 -13.33
N GLU A 170 -20.36 -1.22 -12.86
CA GLU A 170 -21.51 -1.32 -11.95
C GLU A 170 -22.60 -2.20 -12.55
N GLN A 171 -22.95 -2.00 -13.83
CA GLN A 171 -23.91 -2.84 -14.55
C GLN A 171 -23.46 -4.32 -14.64
N GLN A 172 -22.15 -4.58 -14.79
CA GLN A 172 -21.66 -5.97 -14.82
C GLN A 172 -21.85 -6.68 -13.47
N VAL A 173 -21.78 -5.93 -12.37
CA VAL A 173 -21.82 -6.50 -11.02
C VAL A 173 -23.18 -6.39 -10.33
N GLU A 174 -24.21 -5.84 -10.99
CA GLU A 174 -25.58 -5.75 -10.45
C GLU A 174 -26.15 -7.11 -9.99
N GLY A 175 -25.73 -8.21 -10.63
CA GLY A 175 -26.12 -9.57 -10.26
C GLY A 175 -25.34 -10.18 -9.10
N VAL A 176 -24.29 -9.52 -8.60
CA VAL A 176 -23.47 -10.03 -7.50
C VAL A 176 -24.18 -9.74 -6.18
N THR A 177 -24.61 -10.81 -5.53
CA THR A 177 -25.19 -10.72 -4.18
C THR A 177 -24.11 -10.50 -3.14
N GLU A 178 -24.45 -9.76 -2.09
CA GLU A 178 -23.61 -9.66 -0.90
C GLU A 178 -23.33 -11.05 -0.31
N ALA A 179 -22.09 -11.28 0.11
CA ALA A 179 -21.68 -12.51 0.78
C ALA A 179 -22.50 -12.69 2.07
N ASN A 180 -22.88 -13.92 2.38
CA ASN A 180 -23.70 -14.17 3.56
C ASN A 180 -22.83 -14.57 4.78
N GLU A 181 -23.46 -14.65 5.96
CA GLU A 181 -22.77 -15.01 7.20
C GLU A 181 -22.10 -16.40 7.15
N ILE A 182 -22.64 -17.35 6.37
CA ILE A 182 -22.07 -18.71 6.23
C ILE A 182 -20.74 -18.62 5.47
N ASP A 183 -20.70 -17.86 4.38
CA ASP A 183 -19.47 -17.65 3.60
C ASP A 183 -18.41 -16.94 4.46
N ALA A 184 -18.84 -15.91 5.21
CA ALA A 184 -17.95 -15.18 6.11
C ALA A 184 -17.40 -16.08 7.23
N LYS A 185 -18.24 -16.95 7.81
CA LYS A 185 -17.81 -17.89 8.85
C LYS A 185 -16.84 -18.93 8.30
N THR A 186 -17.10 -19.43 7.10
CA THR A 186 -16.20 -20.37 6.41
C THR A 186 -14.83 -19.73 6.18
N PHE A 187 -14.81 -18.51 5.64
CA PHE A 187 -13.56 -17.77 5.46
C PHE A 187 -12.81 -17.55 6.77
N TYR A 188 -13.53 -17.19 7.85
CA TYR A 188 -12.94 -17.01 9.17
C TYR A 188 -12.27 -18.29 9.69
N ASP A 189 -12.95 -19.43 9.57
CA ASP A 189 -12.48 -20.72 10.06
C ASP A 189 -11.29 -21.28 9.25
N GLU A 190 -11.27 -21.02 7.94
CA GLU A 190 -10.22 -21.49 7.03
C GLU A 190 -8.97 -20.60 7.06
N ASN A 191 -9.07 -19.36 7.58
CA ASN A 191 -7.98 -18.38 7.60
C ASN A 191 -7.64 -17.87 9.01
N PRO A 192 -7.37 -18.75 10.01
CA PRO A 192 -7.22 -18.35 11.41
C PRO A 192 -6.04 -17.40 11.64
N SER A 193 -4.98 -17.49 10.83
CA SER A 193 -3.82 -16.59 10.91
C SER A 193 -4.19 -15.12 10.68
N ASN A 194 -5.17 -14.85 9.82
CA ASN A 194 -5.60 -13.49 9.47
C ASN A 194 -6.32 -12.78 10.62
N PHE A 195 -6.74 -13.53 11.64
CA PHE A 195 -7.51 -13.02 12.77
C PHE A 195 -6.74 -13.12 14.09
N GLN A 196 -5.46 -13.49 14.07
CA GLN A 196 -4.63 -13.51 15.26
C GLN A 196 -4.21 -12.10 15.66
N THR A 197 -4.38 -11.79 16.93
CA THR A 197 -3.77 -10.60 17.55
C THR A 197 -2.51 -11.08 18.26
N PRO A 198 -1.31 -10.71 17.78
CA PRO A 198 -0.08 -11.05 18.48
C PRO A 198 0.01 -10.31 19.81
N GLU A 199 0.66 -10.92 20.80
CA GLU A 199 0.96 -10.25 22.07
C GLU A 199 1.86 -9.03 21.83
N GLN A 200 1.52 -7.89 22.44
CA GLN A 200 2.26 -6.64 22.34
C GLN A 200 2.35 -5.95 23.70
N VAL A 201 3.43 -5.19 23.91
CA VAL A 201 3.60 -4.33 25.08
C VAL A 201 3.98 -2.91 24.66
N SER A 202 3.44 -1.92 25.36
CA SER A 202 3.92 -0.54 25.30
C SER A 202 4.82 -0.31 26.50
N ALA A 203 6.07 0.11 26.27
CA ALA A 203 7.03 0.29 27.37
C ALA A 203 7.97 1.49 27.19
N SER A 204 8.54 1.90 28.31
CA SER A 204 9.64 2.86 28.40
C SER A 204 10.84 2.21 29.09
N HIS A 205 12.05 2.68 28.79
CA HIS A 205 13.26 2.18 29.44
C HIS A 205 14.29 3.26 29.78
N ILE A 206 15.13 2.96 30.77
CA ILE A 206 16.34 3.71 31.11
C ILE A 206 17.53 2.76 30.90
N LEU A 207 18.48 3.14 30.04
CA LEU A 207 19.69 2.37 29.74
C LEU A 207 20.91 3.05 30.32
N ILE A 208 21.71 2.33 31.11
CA ILE A 208 23.09 2.72 31.43
C ILE A 208 24.01 1.82 30.61
N ALA A 209 24.66 2.41 29.60
CA ALA A 209 25.49 1.68 28.65
C ALA A 209 26.68 0.98 29.33
N ALA A 210 27.03 -0.21 28.87
CA ALA A 210 28.28 -0.85 29.27
C ALA A 210 29.46 -0.10 28.64
N THR A 211 30.28 0.57 29.45
CA THR A 211 31.54 1.19 28.99
C THR A 211 32.73 0.47 29.62
N GLU A 212 33.83 0.32 28.87
CA GLU A 212 35.05 -0.35 29.33
C GLU A 212 35.77 0.43 30.46
N ASP A 213 35.44 1.72 30.61
CA ASP A 213 36.06 2.66 31.56
C ASP A 213 35.10 3.13 32.68
N ALA A 214 33.95 2.47 32.89
CA ALA A 214 33.00 2.88 33.93
C ALA A 214 33.63 2.77 35.34
N SER A 215 33.84 3.91 36.00
CA SER A 215 34.29 3.95 37.41
C SER A 215 33.18 3.61 38.41
N GLU A 216 31.93 3.63 37.97
CA GLU A 216 30.74 3.36 38.77
C GLU A 216 30.02 2.12 38.23
N ASP A 217 29.46 1.30 39.14
CA ASP A 217 28.69 0.10 38.79
C ASP A 217 27.34 0.51 38.17
N PRO A 218 27.10 0.24 36.87
CA PRO A 218 25.85 0.60 36.18
C PRO A 218 24.60 0.07 36.88
N LYS A 219 24.73 -1.07 37.58
CA LYS A 219 23.63 -1.66 38.33
C LYS A 219 23.31 -0.82 39.56
N ALA A 220 24.32 -0.41 40.34
CA ALA A 220 24.12 0.43 41.52
C ALA A 220 23.46 1.77 41.16
N THR A 221 23.90 2.40 40.07
CA THR A 221 23.28 3.64 39.56
C THR A 221 21.80 3.43 39.22
N LEU A 222 21.46 2.33 38.54
CA LEU A 222 20.07 2.02 38.24
C LEU A 222 19.26 1.68 39.48
N GLU A 223 19.83 1.02 40.49
CA GLU A 223 19.14 0.74 41.75
C GLU A 223 18.73 2.04 42.47
N GLU A 224 19.60 3.05 42.49
CA GLU A 224 19.30 4.37 43.04
C GLU A 224 18.20 5.08 42.23
N ILE A 225 18.32 5.12 40.90
CA ILE A 225 17.30 5.70 40.02
C ILE A 225 15.95 5.01 40.23
N ARG A 226 15.93 3.67 40.30
CA ARG A 226 14.74 2.87 40.54
C ARG A 226 14.08 3.25 41.86
N ALA A 227 14.87 3.35 42.93
CA ALA A 227 14.37 3.68 44.26
C ALA A 227 13.72 5.08 44.27
N SER A 228 14.34 6.08 43.64
CA SER A 228 13.75 7.43 43.54
C SER A 228 12.48 7.47 42.70
N ILE A 229 12.38 6.68 41.62
CA ILE A 229 11.13 6.58 40.84
C ILE A 229 10.02 5.93 41.68
N ILE A 230 10.32 4.81 42.37
CA ILE A 230 9.34 4.11 43.22
C ILE A 230 8.89 4.98 44.40
N ALA A 231 9.80 5.77 44.98
CA ALA A 231 9.49 6.73 46.04
C ALA A 231 8.69 7.96 45.56
N GLY A 232 8.53 8.13 44.24
CA GLY A 232 7.83 9.27 43.64
C GLY A 232 8.62 10.58 43.70
N GLU A 233 9.94 10.52 43.89
CA GLU A 233 10.83 11.69 43.95
C GLU A 233 11.08 12.27 42.55
N ILE A 234 11.04 11.43 41.52
CA ILE A 234 11.21 11.77 40.11
C ILE A 234 10.33 10.87 39.25
N SER A 235 9.76 11.38 38.16
CA SER A 235 9.03 10.53 37.22
C SER A 235 9.98 9.67 36.39
N PHE A 236 9.48 8.54 35.87
CA PHE A 236 10.27 7.68 34.97
C PHE A 236 10.78 8.45 33.75
N ALA A 237 9.95 9.32 33.17
CA ALA A 237 10.30 10.12 32.00
C ALA A 237 11.42 11.12 32.29
N GLU A 238 11.38 11.80 33.45
CA GLU A 238 12.44 12.72 33.88
C GLU A 238 13.75 11.98 34.15
N ALA A 239 13.68 10.83 34.84
CA ALA A 239 14.85 9.99 35.08
C ALA A 239 15.46 9.45 33.77
N ALA A 240 14.62 9.04 32.83
CA ALA A 240 15.06 8.61 31.50
C ALA A 240 15.73 9.75 30.72
N ALA A 241 15.16 10.95 30.75
CA ALA A 241 15.73 12.12 30.09
C ALA A 241 17.08 12.53 30.69
N ALA A 242 17.26 12.37 32.01
CA ALA A 242 18.47 12.77 32.72
C ALA A 242 19.60 11.72 32.64
N HIS A 243 19.27 10.43 32.66
CA HIS A 243 20.26 9.36 32.89
C HIS A 243 20.37 8.33 31.76
N SER A 244 19.37 8.19 30.89
CA SER A 244 19.38 7.13 29.87
C SER A 244 20.36 7.46 28.74
N SER A 245 21.19 6.48 28.39
CA SER A 245 22.12 6.49 27.26
C SER A 245 21.44 6.17 25.92
N CYS A 246 20.15 5.80 25.93
CA CYS A 246 19.38 5.52 24.71
C CYS A 246 18.82 6.81 24.09
N PRO A 247 18.78 6.97 22.76
CA PRO A 247 18.12 8.10 22.11
C PRO A 247 16.64 8.30 22.49
N SER A 248 15.96 7.26 23.00
CA SER A 248 14.60 7.36 23.54
C SER A 248 14.50 8.28 24.76
N SER A 249 15.62 8.64 25.41
CA SER A 249 15.68 9.60 26.53
C SER A 249 15.03 10.94 26.19
N ALA A 250 15.17 11.40 24.95
CA ALA A 250 14.52 12.63 24.45
C ALA A 250 12.98 12.55 24.45
N LYS A 251 12.41 11.34 24.53
CA LYS A 251 10.98 11.06 24.63
C LYS A 251 10.64 10.38 25.98
N GLY A 252 11.40 10.68 27.03
CA GLY A 252 11.19 10.11 28.36
C GLY A 252 11.40 8.59 28.42
N GLY A 253 12.24 8.05 27.54
CA GLY A 253 12.54 6.61 27.49
C GLY A 253 11.54 5.77 26.70
N SER A 254 10.52 6.38 26.09
CA SER A 254 9.45 5.63 25.39
C SER A 254 9.96 4.87 24.17
N LEU A 255 9.60 3.59 24.08
CA LEU A 255 9.86 2.70 22.94
C LEU A 255 8.63 2.53 22.03
N GLY A 256 7.47 3.03 22.45
CA GLY A 256 6.19 2.75 21.79
C GLY A 256 5.73 1.31 22.05
N THR A 257 4.88 0.80 21.16
CA THR A 257 4.33 -0.56 21.21
C THR A 257 5.18 -1.50 20.36
N PHE A 258 5.55 -2.65 20.92
CA PHE A 258 6.31 -3.69 20.23
C PHE A 258 5.80 -5.09 20.56
N GLY A 259 5.94 -6.00 19.59
CA GLY A 259 5.63 -7.41 19.72
C GLY A 259 6.89 -8.25 20.00
N LYS A 260 6.68 -9.55 20.22
CA LYS A 260 7.79 -10.51 20.37
C LYS A 260 8.69 -10.56 19.14
N GLY A 261 9.98 -10.80 19.35
CA GLY A 261 11.04 -10.84 18.33
C GLY A 261 11.60 -9.47 17.93
N GLN A 262 11.08 -8.37 18.48
CA GLN A 262 11.54 -7.01 18.15
C GLN A 262 12.62 -6.47 19.11
N MET A 263 12.78 -7.10 20.28
CA MET A 263 13.77 -6.73 21.29
C MET A 263 14.76 -7.85 21.54
N VAL A 264 15.90 -7.55 22.19
CA VAL A 264 16.84 -8.59 22.60
C VAL A 264 16.21 -9.51 23.67
N PRO A 265 16.57 -10.80 23.69
CA PRO A 265 15.84 -11.82 24.47
C PRO A 265 15.64 -11.46 25.95
N GLU A 266 16.68 -10.94 26.61
CA GLU A 266 16.63 -10.62 28.04
C GLU A 266 15.70 -9.44 28.33
N PHE A 267 15.71 -8.44 27.45
CA PHE A 267 14.81 -7.28 27.55
C PHE A 267 13.36 -7.69 27.29
N GLU A 268 13.14 -8.50 26.25
CA GLU A 268 11.82 -8.99 25.89
C GLU A 268 11.18 -9.79 27.03
N ILE A 269 11.91 -10.75 27.59
CA ILE A 269 11.42 -11.56 28.73
C ILE A 269 10.97 -10.64 29.86
N ALA A 270 11.77 -9.64 30.24
CA ALA A 270 11.39 -8.71 31.30
C ALA A 270 10.15 -7.88 30.93
N ALA A 271 10.11 -7.28 29.74
CA ALA A 271 8.98 -6.45 29.30
C ALA A 271 7.65 -7.22 29.22
N PHE A 272 7.67 -8.48 28.77
CA PHE A 272 6.45 -9.29 28.64
C PHE A 272 6.04 -10.02 29.93
N THR A 273 6.89 -10.08 30.96
CA THR A 273 6.56 -10.75 32.24
C THR A 273 6.24 -9.79 33.38
N GLN A 274 6.76 -8.56 33.34
CA GLN A 274 6.58 -7.55 34.39
C GLN A 274 5.12 -7.11 34.56
N GLU A 275 4.72 -6.67 35.76
CA GLU A 275 3.41 -6.07 35.98
C GLU A 275 3.27 -4.69 35.31
N ILE A 276 2.09 -4.41 34.76
CA ILE A 276 1.79 -3.14 34.09
C ILE A 276 1.83 -2.00 35.11
N GLY A 277 2.52 -0.91 34.77
CA GLY A 277 2.66 0.30 35.57
C GLY A 277 3.84 0.26 36.54
N GLU A 278 4.37 -0.92 36.86
CA GLU A 278 5.49 -1.06 37.78
C GLU A 278 6.83 -0.66 37.16
N VAL A 279 7.79 -0.31 38.01
CA VAL A 279 9.19 -0.12 37.61
C VAL A 279 9.92 -1.46 37.80
N GLY A 280 10.30 -2.06 36.68
CA GLY A 280 10.88 -3.40 36.61
C GLY A 280 12.21 -3.53 37.32
N ASP A 281 12.61 -4.77 37.54
CA ASP A 281 13.96 -5.08 38.01
C ASP A 281 15.00 -4.73 36.92
N ILE A 282 16.26 -4.69 37.34
CA ILE A 282 17.36 -4.35 36.43
C ILE A 282 17.63 -5.54 35.51
N VAL A 283 17.58 -5.27 34.21
CA VAL A 283 17.83 -6.24 33.14
C VAL A 283 19.20 -5.97 32.54
N GLN A 284 20.06 -6.98 32.48
CA GLN A 284 21.34 -6.88 31.80
C GLN A 284 21.23 -7.42 30.37
N THR A 285 21.70 -6.65 29.40
CA THR A 285 21.80 -7.06 28.00
C THR A 285 23.20 -6.75 27.46
N GLN A 286 23.48 -7.12 26.21
CA GLN A 286 24.72 -6.74 25.54
C GLN A 286 24.95 -5.21 25.42
N PHE A 287 23.91 -4.40 25.61
CA PHE A 287 24.00 -2.94 25.52
C PHE A 287 24.27 -2.25 26.86
N GLY A 288 24.21 -2.99 27.98
CA GLY A 288 24.32 -2.44 29.32
C GLY A 288 23.18 -2.89 30.23
N CYS A 289 22.92 -2.12 31.28
CA CYS A 289 21.85 -2.39 32.22
C CYS A 289 20.62 -1.53 31.93
N HIS A 290 19.43 -2.08 32.11
CA HIS A 290 18.16 -1.45 31.77
C HIS A 290 17.21 -1.51 32.96
N ILE A 291 16.37 -0.49 33.11
CA ILE A 291 15.11 -0.56 33.86
C ILE A 291 13.98 -0.35 32.87
N ILE A 292 12.92 -1.13 32.99
CA ILE A 292 11.76 -1.12 32.09
C ILE A 292 10.52 -0.73 32.87
N GLN A 293 9.65 0.09 32.28
CA GLN A 293 8.29 0.32 32.76
C GLN A 293 7.32 0.03 31.63
N VAL A 294 6.46 -0.95 31.84
CA VAL A 294 5.40 -1.33 30.88
C VAL A 294 4.17 -0.50 31.19
N SER A 295 3.64 0.24 30.21
CA SER A 295 2.44 1.06 30.39
C SER A 295 1.17 0.34 29.97
N GLU A 296 1.27 -0.61 29.04
CA GLU A 296 0.13 -1.34 28.47
C GLU A 296 0.59 -2.71 27.95
N ARG A 297 -0.28 -3.72 28.04
CA ARG A 297 -0.09 -5.02 27.41
C ARG A 297 -1.37 -5.41 26.67
N THR A 298 -1.20 -5.79 25.41
CA THR A 298 -2.22 -6.45 24.61
C THR A 298 -1.89 -7.93 24.60
N GLU A 299 -2.74 -8.74 25.22
CA GLU A 299 -2.60 -10.20 25.24
C GLU A 299 -2.70 -10.78 23.82
N GLU A 300 -2.06 -11.93 23.60
CA GLU A 300 -2.33 -12.70 22.39
C GLU A 300 -3.80 -13.12 22.36
N GLY A 301 -4.38 -13.15 21.16
CA GLY A 301 -5.77 -13.48 21.02
C GLY A 301 -6.19 -13.72 19.59
N THR A 302 -7.51 -13.80 19.42
CA THR A 302 -8.12 -13.91 18.11
C THR A 302 -9.26 -12.91 18.03
N ILE A 303 -9.28 -12.11 16.98
CA ILE A 303 -10.39 -11.20 16.68
C ILE A 303 -11.65 -12.06 16.56
N ALA A 304 -12.62 -11.87 17.45
CA ALA A 304 -13.83 -12.68 17.44
C ALA A 304 -14.58 -12.54 16.10
N PHE A 305 -15.20 -13.64 15.65
CA PHE A 305 -15.96 -13.65 14.39
C PHE A 305 -16.97 -12.50 14.30
N GLU A 306 -17.74 -12.20 15.35
CA GLU A 306 -18.71 -11.11 15.33
C GLU A 306 -18.09 -9.73 15.06
N THR A 307 -16.83 -9.52 15.46
CA THR A 307 -16.08 -8.29 15.18
C THR A 307 -15.59 -8.25 13.73
N ALA A 308 -15.11 -9.38 13.21
CA ALA A 308 -14.58 -9.47 11.85
C ALA A 308 -15.68 -9.63 10.77
N LYS A 309 -16.87 -10.10 11.13
CA LYS A 309 -17.94 -10.55 10.23
C LYS A 309 -18.23 -9.56 9.10
N ASN A 310 -18.52 -8.30 9.43
CA ASN A 310 -18.89 -7.31 8.42
C ASN A 310 -17.74 -6.99 7.45
N GLN A 311 -16.50 -6.95 7.96
CA GLN A 311 -15.32 -6.74 7.12
C GLN A 311 -15.08 -7.92 6.18
N ILE A 312 -15.30 -9.16 6.67
CA ILE A 312 -15.19 -10.36 5.84
C ILE A 312 -16.28 -10.36 4.75
N ILE A 313 -17.53 -10.03 5.10
CA ILE A 313 -18.64 -9.94 4.14
C ILE A 313 -18.32 -8.92 3.04
N GLU A 314 -17.86 -7.73 3.43
CA GLU A 314 -17.45 -6.69 2.48
C GLU A 314 -16.29 -7.17 1.58
N PHE A 315 -15.27 -7.78 2.17
CA PHE A 315 -14.13 -8.34 1.45
C PHE A 315 -14.57 -9.39 0.41
N LEU A 316 -15.34 -10.40 0.81
CA LEU A 316 -15.80 -11.48 -0.07
C LEU A 316 -16.74 -10.95 -1.17
N THR A 317 -17.58 -9.98 -0.85
CA THR A 317 -18.47 -9.32 -1.81
C THR A 317 -17.63 -8.57 -2.85
N ASN A 318 -16.66 -7.78 -2.43
CA ASN A 318 -15.79 -7.03 -3.32
C ASN A 318 -14.90 -7.96 -4.16
N GLN A 319 -14.41 -9.06 -3.59
CA GLN A 319 -13.68 -10.10 -4.31
C GLN A 319 -14.55 -10.71 -5.42
N SER A 320 -15.82 -11.02 -5.13
CA SER A 320 -16.75 -11.56 -6.11
C SER A 320 -17.04 -10.55 -7.25
N LYS A 321 -17.22 -9.27 -6.91
CA LYS A 321 -17.38 -8.19 -7.90
C LYS A 321 -16.13 -8.06 -8.79
N GLN A 322 -14.94 -8.11 -8.21
CA GLN A 322 -13.67 -8.07 -8.95
C GLN A 322 -13.55 -9.26 -9.91
N GLN A 323 -13.89 -10.48 -9.48
CA GLN A 323 -13.88 -11.66 -10.36
C GLN A 323 -14.80 -11.48 -11.57
N VAL A 324 -16.02 -10.97 -11.36
CA VAL A 324 -16.96 -10.69 -12.47
C VAL A 324 -16.38 -9.67 -13.46
N ILE A 325 -15.78 -8.58 -12.96
CA ILE A 325 -15.14 -7.57 -13.82
C ILE A 325 -13.96 -8.17 -14.57
N SER A 326 -13.11 -8.97 -13.91
CA SER A 326 -11.98 -9.66 -14.55
C SER A 326 -12.44 -10.58 -15.68
N SER A 327 -13.43 -11.43 -15.42
CA SER A 327 -14.01 -12.31 -16.45
C SER A 327 -14.66 -11.52 -17.59
N TYR A 328 -15.26 -10.36 -17.31
CA TYR A 328 -15.80 -9.48 -18.33
C TYR A 328 -14.68 -8.91 -19.24
N ILE A 329 -13.57 -8.43 -18.68
CA ILE A 329 -12.43 -7.92 -19.45
C ILE A 329 -11.77 -9.04 -20.28
N GLU A 330 -11.64 -10.24 -19.72
CA GLU A 330 -11.18 -11.42 -20.47
C GLU A 330 -12.09 -11.72 -21.66
N ASN A 331 -13.41 -11.68 -21.45
CA ASN A 331 -14.38 -11.88 -22.53
C ASN A 331 -14.29 -10.80 -23.61
N LEU A 332 -14.06 -9.54 -23.24
CA LEU A 332 -13.80 -8.46 -24.19
C LEU A 332 -12.53 -8.74 -25.00
N ARG A 333 -11.49 -9.26 -24.36
CA ARG A 333 -10.21 -9.59 -24.99
C ARG A 333 -10.35 -10.71 -26.00
N ASP A 334 -11.09 -11.76 -25.66
CA ASP A 334 -11.35 -12.91 -26.54
C ASP A 334 -12.16 -12.54 -27.79
N GLN A 335 -13.02 -11.52 -27.68
CA GLN A 335 -13.84 -11.03 -28.79
C GLN A 335 -13.15 -9.95 -29.64
N ALA A 336 -12.05 -9.40 -29.17
CA ALA A 336 -11.37 -8.30 -29.83
C ALA A 336 -10.35 -8.78 -30.86
N THR A 337 -10.11 -7.94 -31.87
CA THR A 337 -8.98 -8.12 -32.78
C THR A 337 -7.78 -7.39 -32.20
N ILE A 338 -6.76 -8.12 -31.73
CA ILE A 338 -5.54 -7.55 -31.18
C ILE A 338 -4.39 -7.90 -32.12
N GLU A 339 -3.86 -6.90 -32.80
CA GLU A 339 -2.74 -7.03 -33.74
C GLU A 339 -1.49 -6.43 -33.09
N GLU A 340 -0.49 -7.27 -32.83
CA GLU A 340 0.86 -6.78 -32.53
C GLU A 340 1.58 -6.52 -33.85
N LEU A 341 1.87 -5.25 -34.10
CA LEU A 341 2.52 -4.85 -35.34
C LEU A 341 4.02 -5.08 -35.17
N SER A 342 4.52 -6.15 -35.79
CA SER A 342 5.95 -6.35 -36.00
C SER A 342 6.44 -5.30 -37.00
N LEU A 343 6.75 -4.11 -36.50
CA LEU A 343 7.51 -3.11 -37.24
C LEU A 343 8.97 -3.42 -37.12
#